data_AF-A0A1Y5H691-F1
#
_entry.id   AF-A0A1Y5H691-F1
#
_cell.length_a   1.000
_cell.length_b   1.000
_cell.length_c   1.000
_cell.angle_alpha   90.00
_cell.angle_beta   90.00
_cell.angle_gamma   90.00
#
_symmetry.space_group_name_H-M   'P 1'
#
loop_
_entity.id
_entity.type
_entity.pdbx_description
1 polymer ?
#
loop_
_entity_poly.entity_id
_entity_poly.type
_entity_poly.pdbx_seq_one_letter_code
_entity_poly.pdbx_strand_id
1 'polypeptide(L)'
;MITEFNGVNINTVEDLHKQLSQIASGKKVNLRYFDTATANTTNYALVEINRTWFEHSYCQKSIELGYWPCIKSTAPAKVEPTLDKSSEVQSAMIDNQLKNALVNVRFTSPYSIQGRSGNSSRYGTGVIVDVKKGWVVVPRNVVFSMLGDVKLVFDNRIEVIGKVGYIHPLQNLALVSYSPSLLTNIEVAQITLSKRAMVVGDPVLQVGLNYDGVIEYRKTMVDTKEELWLRQFNVPQYIEKNIEVTYLVNPNTVIDGILVNSDNEVTALWSSFEQSDERGNEITSVSAGMAIEYVDELMSLVSNHNTSIWS
;
A
#
# COMPACT_ATOMS: atom_id res chain seq x y z
N MET A 1 5.94 -20.34 -20.38
CA MET A 1 7.35 -20.77 -20.27
C MET A 1 8.27 -19.57 -20.46
N ILE A 2 9.34 -19.50 -19.67
CA ILE A 2 10.31 -18.40 -19.66
C ILE A 2 11.36 -18.66 -20.75
N THR A 3 11.65 -17.66 -21.57
CA THR A 3 12.63 -17.74 -22.68
C THR A 3 13.83 -16.83 -22.48
N GLU A 4 13.67 -15.73 -21.75
CA GLU A 4 14.74 -14.81 -21.39
C GLU A 4 14.53 -14.31 -19.97
N PHE A 5 15.61 -14.21 -19.21
CA PHE A 5 15.59 -13.71 -17.84
C PHE A 5 16.78 -12.80 -17.60
N ASN A 6 16.48 -11.52 -17.33
CA ASN A 6 17.44 -10.45 -17.13
C ASN A 6 18.46 -10.31 -18.29
N GLY A 7 18.00 -10.43 -19.54
CA GLY A 7 18.84 -10.35 -20.73
C GLY A 7 19.58 -11.64 -21.09
N VAL A 8 19.42 -12.72 -20.31
CA VAL A 8 20.04 -14.03 -20.57
C VAL A 8 18.99 -14.99 -21.13
N ASN A 9 19.28 -15.64 -22.25
CA ASN A 9 18.42 -16.67 -22.83
C ASN A 9 18.33 -17.89 -21.91
N ILE A 10 17.10 -18.36 -21.68
CA ILE A 10 16.78 -19.49 -20.81
C ILE A 10 16.24 -20.63 -21.68
N ASN A 11 16.97 -21.73 -21.75
CA ASN A 11 16.55 -22.92 -22.49
C ASN A 11 16.15 -24.08 -21.56
N THR A 12 16.68 -24.08 -20.34
CA THR A 12 16.47 -25.14 -19.34
C THR A 12 16.08 -24.56 -17.99
N VAL A 13 15.54 -25.41 -17.10
CA VAL A 13 15.20 -25.01 -15.73
C VAL A 13 16.48 -24.70 -14.93
N GLU A 14 17.56 -25.39 -15.26
CA GLU A 14 18.91 -25.23 -14.71
C GLU A 14 19.49 -23.86 -15.06
N ASP A 15 19.32 -23.38 -16.30
CA ASP A 15 19.71 -22.03 -16.71
C ASP A 15 19.00 -20.97 -15.86
N LEU A 16 17.68 -21.13 -15.68
CA LEU A 16 16.87 -20.22 -14.87
C LEU A 16 17.31 -20.25 -13.41
N HIS A 17 17.53 -21.43 -12.83
CA HIS A 17 17.99 -21.58 -11.46
C HIS A 17 19.35 -20.90 -11.22
N LYS A 18 20.28 -21.05 -12.18
CA LYS A 18 21.60 -20.41 -12.12
C LYS A 18 21.49 -18.89 -12.12
N GLN A 19 20.63 -18.31 -12.96
CA GLN A 19 20.40 -16.87 -12.99
C GLN A 19 19.68 -16.37 -11.74
N LEU A 20 18.61 -17.06 -11.32
CA LEU A 20 17.86 -16.70 -10.11
C LEU A 20 18.77 -16.64 -8.89
N SER A 21 19.67 -17.61 -8.72
CA SER A 21 20.57 -17.69 -7.56
C SER A 21 21.57 -16.54 -7.45
N GLN A 22 21.77 -15.76 -8.52
CA GLN A 22 22.63 -14.57 -8.52
C GLN A 22 21.87 -13.29 -8.17
N ILE A 23 20.54 -13.32 -8.14
CA ILE A 23 19.71 -12.14 -7.91
C ILE A 23 19.33 -12.02 -6.44
N ALA A 24 19.73 -10.90 -5.86
CA ALA A 24 19.35 -10.46 -4.53
C ALA A 24 17.83 -10.25 -4.39
N SER A 25 17.30 -10.48 -3.19
CA SER A 25 15.89 -10.23 -2.89
C SER A 25 15.56 -8.74 -2.99
N GLY A 26 14.41 -8.41 -3.59
CA GLY A 26 13.94 -7.05 -3.86
C GLY A 26 14.34 -6.49 -5.22
N LYS A 27 15.22 -7.18 -5.98
CA LYS A 27 15.61 -6.71 -7.31
C LYS A 27 14.50 -6.94 -8.34
N LYS A 28 14.17 -5.89 -9.10
CA LYS A 28 13.31 -5.97 -10.29
C LYS A 28 14.14 -6.45 -11.49
N VAL A 29 13.64 -7.44 -12.22
CA VAL A 29 14.31 -8.06 -13.37
C VAL A 29 13.34 -8.27 -14.53
N ASN A 30 13.87 -8.15 -15.74
CA ASN A 30 13.10 -8.31 -16.96
C ASN A 30 12.93 -9.78 -17.31
N LEU A 31 11.74 -10.14 -17.75
CA LEU A 31 11.34 -11.49 -18.10
C LEU A 31 10.71 -11.49 -19.49
N ARG A 32 11.10 -12.43 -20.36
CA ARG A 32 10.32 -12.80 -21.54
C ARG A 32 9.78 -14.20 -21.39
N TYR A 33 8.52 -14.37 -21.76
CA TYR A 33 7.83 -15.65 -21.65
C TYR A 33 6.72 -15.77 -22.70
N PHE A 34 6.22 -16.97 -22.92
CA PHE A 34 4.98 -17.22 -23.66
C PHE A 34 4.04 -18.08 -22.83
N ASP A 35 2.73 -17.92 -23.02
CA ASP A 35 1.75 -18.81 -22.39
C ASP A 35 1.57 -20.08 -23.22
N THR A 36 1.29 -21.19 -22.56
CA THR A 36 1.11 -22.49 -23.25
C THR A 36 -0.01 -22.45 -24.29
N ALA A 37 -1.03 -21.61 -24.07
CA ALA A 37 -2.12 -21.39 -25.01
C ALA A 37 -1.71 -20.54 -26.24
N THR A 38 -0.67 -19.71 -26.12
CA THR A 38 -0.23 -18.76 -27.16
C THR A 38 1.27 -18.84 -27.38
N ALA A 39 1.77 -20.04 -27.71
CA ALA A 39 3.20 -20.32 -27.78
C ALA A 39 3.98 -19.50 -28.83
N ASN A 40 3.28 -18.93 -29.82
CA ASN A 40 3.89 -18.08 -30.86
C ASN A 40 3.97 -16.59 -30.46
N THR A 41 3.45 -16.22 -29.29
CA THR A 41 3.42 -14.84 -28.81
C THR A 41 4.41 -14.66 -27.67
N THR A 42 5.34 -13.73 -27.82
CA THR A 42 6.29 -13.37 -26.76
C THR A 42 5.74 -12.24 -25.91
N ASN A 43 5.54 -12.50 -24.62
CA ASN A 43 5.18 -11.54 -23.60
C ASN A 43 6.44 -11.03 -22.88
N TYR A 44 6.34 -9.82 -22.33
CA TYR A 44 7.38 -9.19 -21.52
C TYR A 44 6.81 -8.76 -20.17
N ALA A 45 7.59 -8.97 -19.10
CA ALA A 45 7.22 -8.54 -17.76
C ALA A 45 8.44 -8.04 -16.98
N LEU A 46 8.23 -7.04 -16.12
CA LEU A 46 9.15 -6.66 -15.07
C LEU A 46 8.70 -7.36 -13.78
N VAL A 47 9.51 -8.26 -13.25
CA VAL A 47 9.19 -9.05 -12.06
C VAL A 47 10.15 -8.73 -10.93
N GLU A 48 9.63 -8.65 -9.71
CA GLU A 48 10.46 -8.47 -8.53
C GLU A 48 10.78 -9.82 -7.89
N ILE A 49 12.06 -10.07 -7.63
CA ILE A 49 12.50 -11.29 -6.96
C ILE A 49 12.29 -11.13 -5.46
N ASN A 50 11.19 -11.66 -4.94
CA ASN A 50 10.88 -11.65 -3.51
C ASN A 50 11.13 -13.04 -2.90
N ARG A 51 12.03 -13.10 -1.91
CA ARG A 51 12.41 -14.34 -1.21
C ARG A 51 11.92 -14.40 0.23
N THR A 52 11.09 -13.44 0.67
CA THR A 52 10.58 -13.35 2.05
C THR A 52 9.54 -14.43 2.32
N TRP A 53 8.61 -14.64 1.38
CA TRP A 53 7.41 -15.46 1.61
C TRP A 53 7.48 -16.86 0.99
N PHE A 54 8.27 -17.03 -0.06
CA PHE A 54 8.39 -18.28 -0.79
C PHE A 54 9.86 -18.64 -0.98
N GLU A 55 10.25 -19.80 -0.47
CA GLU A 55 11.59 -20.33 -0.67
C GLU A 55 11.80 -20.68 -2.15
N HIS A 56 12.93 -20.27 -2.71
CA HIS A 56 13.33 -20.70 -4.04
C HIS A 56 14.14 -21.98 -3.95
N SER A 57 13.60 -23.07 -4.47
CA SER A 57 14.27 -24.37 -4.49
C SER A 57 14.31 -24.94 -5.89
N TYR A 58 15.42 -25.59 -6.24
CA TYR A 58 15.55 -26.39 -7.44
C TYR A 58 15.35 -27.86 -7.09
N CYS A 59 14.36 -28.50 -7.68
CA CYS A 59 13.99 -29.89 -7.36
C CYS A 59 14.13 -30.77 -8.59
N GLN A 60 14.79 -31.91 -8.43
CA GLN A 60 14.97 -32.88 -9.50
C GLN A 60 14.16 -34.14 -9.20
N LYS A 61 13.45 -34.67 -10.21
CA LYS A 61 12.70 -35.91 -10.06
C LYS A 61 13.66 -37.08 -9.79
N SER A 62 13.46 -37.81 -8.70
CA SER A 62 14.17 -39.07 -8.41
C SER A 62 13.19 -40.21 -8.26
N ILE A 63 13.35 -41.24 -9.09
CA ILE A 63 12.52 -42.46 -9.04
C ILE A 63 12.96 -43.34 -7.86
N GLU A 64 14.27 -43.43 -7.61
CA GLU A 64 14.87 -44.26 -6.55
C GLU A 64 14.45 -43.77 -5.15
N LEU A 65 14.39 -42.45 -4.95
CA LEU A 65 14.04 -41.87 -3.66
C LEU A 65 12.53 -41.83 -3.41
N GLY A 66 11.70 -41.94 -4.46
CA GLY A 66 10.24 -41.79 -4.35
C GLY A 66 9.75 -40.37 -4.03
N TYR A 67 10.67 -39.38 -3.96
CA TYR A 67 10.37 -37.96 -3.78
C TYR A 67 11.33 -37.11 -4.63
N TRP A 68 11.07 -35.80 -4.67
CA TRP A 68 11.88 -34.83 -5.41
C TRP A 68 12.90 -34.19 -4.45
N PRO A 69 14.17 -34.60 -4.44
CA PRO A 69 15.20 -33.88 -3.70
C PRO A 69 15.32 -32.45 -4.21
N CYS A 70 15.32 -31.50 -3.28
CA CYS A 70 15.36 -30.07 -3.56
C CYS A 70 16.61 -29.42 -2.95
N ILE A 71 17.24 -28.53 -3.71
CA ILE A 71 18.37 -27.70 -3.28
C ILE A 71 17.86 -26.27 -3.10
N LYS A 72 17.96 -25.73 -1.88
CA LYS A 72 17.60 -24.35 -1.59
C LYS A 72 18.57 -23.38 -2.26
N SER A 73 18.05 -22.32 -2.86
CA SER A 73 18.84 -21.25 -3.47
C SER A 73 19.46 -20.37 -2.37
N THR A 74 20.79 -20.24 -2.37
CA THR A 74 21.58 -19.49 -1.36
C THR A 74 21.80 -18.02 -1.75
N ALA A 75 20.77 -17.38 -2.31
CA ALA A 75 20.92 -16.07 -2.96
C ALA A 75 21.41 -14.94 -2.02
N PRO A 76 22.07 -13.90 -2.58
CA PRO A 76 22.70 -12.82 -1.82
C PRO A 76 21.71 -11.90 -1.08
N ALA A 77 22.26 -11.10 -0.16
CA ALA A 77 21.56 -10.19 0.75
C ALA A 77 20.59 -9.21 0.04
N LYS A 78 19.58 -8.75 0.78
CA LYS A 78 18.50 -7.86 0.34
C LYS A 78 19.05 -6.57 -0.29
N VAL A 79 18.49 -6.15 -1.43
CA VAL A 79 18.91 -4.91 -2.13
C VAL A 79 18.49 -3.69 -1.30
N GLU A 80 19.38 -2.70 -1.21
CA GLU A 80 19.08 -1.38 -0.65
C GLU A 80 18.06 -0.62 -1.51
N PRO A 81 17.26 0.29 -0.94
CA PRO A 81 16.24 1.01 -1.70
C PRO A 81 16.85 1.74 -2.90
N THR A 82 16.25 1.53 -4.07
CA THR A 82 16.67 2.16 -5.33
C THR A 82 15.88 3.45 -5.54
N LEU A 83 16.61 4.55 -5.80
CA LEU A 83 16.03 5.77 -6.34
C LEU A 83 15.59 5.52 -7.79
N ASP A 84 14.28 5.51 -8.04
CA ASP A 84 13.79 5.63 -9.41
C ASP A 84 13.90 7.11 -9.81
N LYS A 85 14.65 7.39 -10.88
CA LYS A 85 14.75 8.73 -11.45
C LYS A 85 13.48 9.04 -12.25
N SER A 86 12.36 9.27 -11.58
CA SER A 86 11.18 9.85 -12.23
C SER A 86 11.31 11.37 -12.29
N SER A 87 10.74 11.95 -13.36
CA SER A 87 10.80 13.39 -13.63
C SER A 87 9.84 14.14 -12.71
N GLU A 88 10.29 15.27 -12.19
CA GLU A 88 9.50 16.17 -11.35
C GLU A 88 8.31 16.71 -12.15
N VAL A 89 7.08 16.35 -11.76
CA VAL A 89 5.88 17.06 -12.21
C VAL A 89 5.59 18.13 -11.16
N GLN A 90 6.04 19.36 -11.43
CA GLN A 90 5.76 20.51 -10.57
C GLN A 90 4.27 20.88 -10.67
N SER A 91 3.50 20.56 -9.63
CA SER A 91 2.13 21.05 -9.46
C SER A 91 2.15 22.35 -8.65
N ALA A 92 2.24 23.50 -9.31
CA ALA A 92 2.46 24.81 -8.71
C ALA A 92 1.31 25.38 -7.85
N MET A 93 0.30 24.58 -7.45
CA MET A 93 -0.94 25.09 -6.85
C MET A 93 -1.33 24.49 -5.49
N ILE A 94 -0.59 23.52 -4.94
CA ILE A 94 -0.82 22.98 -3.59
C ILE A 94 0.40 23.29 -2.73
N ASP A 95 0.17 23.52 -1.43
CA ASP A 95 1.24 23.60 -0.44
C ASP A 95 2.14 22.36 -0.49
N ASN A 96 3.44 22.58 -0.69
CA ASN A 96 4.46 21.52 -0.69
C ASN A 96 4.43 20.72 0.62
N GLN A 97 4.05 21.33 1.75
CA GLN A 97 3.91 20.62 3.02
C GLN A 97 2.85 19.52 2.94
N LEU A 98 1.69 19.79 2.34
CA LEU A 98 0.64 18.78 2.18
C LEU A 98 1.07 17.69 1.21
N LYS A 99 1.66 18.08 0.07
CA LYS A 99 2.18 17.14 -0.93
C LYS A 99 3.21 16.19 -0.30
N ASN A 100 4.18 16.74 0.44
CA ASN A 100 5.28 16.00 1.04
C ASN A 100 4.85 15.17 2.27
N ALA A 101 3.60 15.32 2.73
CA ALA A 101 3.01 14.49 3.78
C ALA A 101 2.19 13.30 3.25
N LEU A 102 1.98 13.21 1.92
CA LEU A 102 1.28 12.09 1.29
C LEU A 102 2.26 11.11 0.67
N VAL A 103 1.95 9.82 0.80
CA VAL A 103 2.79 8.72 0.33
C VAL A 103 1.93 7.70 -0.39
N ASN A 104 2.35 7.21 -1.55
CA ASN A 104 1.65 6.10 -2.19
C ASN A 104 2.04 4.79 -1.49
N VAL A 105 1.04 4.04 -1.06
CA VAL A 105 1.21 2.80 -0.30
C VAL A 105 0.81 1.63 -1.19
N ARG A 106 1.71 0.68 -1.33
CA ARG A 106 1.42 -0.63 -1.92
C ARG A 106 1.54 -1.71 -0.87
N PHE A 107 0.45 -2.42 -0.64
CA PHE A 107 0.43 -3.61 0.22
C PHE A 107 0.26 -4.86 -0.62
N THR A 108 1.04 -5.91 -0.36
CA THR A 108 0.88 -7.20 -1.05
C THR A 108 0.81 -8.32 -0.03
N SER A 109 -0.25 -9.12 -0.07
CA SER A 109 -0.36 -10.32 0.74
C SER A 109 -0.20 -11.57 -0.13
N PRO A 110 0.74 -12.47 0.20
CA PRO A 110 1.01 -13.68 -0.57
C PRO A 110 -0.01 -14.80 -0.33
N TYR A 111 -0.80 -14.71 0.74
CA TYR A 111 -1.76 -15.74 1.14
C TYR A 111 -3.17 -15.17 1.23
N SER A 112 -4.17 -16.03 1.02
CA SER A 112 -5.54 -15.68 1.32
C SER A 112 -5.71 -15.57 2.83
N ILE A 113 -5.96 -14.36 3.33
CA ILE A 113 -6.07 -14.08 4.76
C ILE A 113 -7.27 -13.16 5.00
N GLN A 114 -7.92 -13.33 6.15
CA GLN A 114 -9.07 -12.51 6.56
C GLN A 114 -10.17 -12.41 5.47
N GLY A 115 -10.47 -13.52 4.80
CA GLY A 115 -11.51 -13.58 3.77
C GLY A 115 -11.18 -12.88 2.45
N ARG A 116 -9.94 -12.38 2.28
CA ARG A 116 -9.44 -11.76 1.05
C ARG A 116 -8.58 -12.78 0.29
N SER A 117 -8.63 -12.74 -1.04
CA SER A 117 -7.82 -13.62 -1.90
C SER A 117 -6.33 -13.30 -1.76
N GLY A 118 -5.49 -14.33 -1.72
CA GLY A 118 -4.03 -14.18 -1.79
C GLY A 118 -3.54 -13.69 -3.14
N ASN A 119 -2.30 -13.21 -3.19
CA ASN A 119 -1.64 -12.63 -4.36
C ASN A 119 -2.31 -11.37 -4.93
N SER A 120 -3.12 -10.67 -4.13
CA SER A 120 -3.63 -9.34 -4.47
C SER A 120 -2.71 -8.24 -3.94
N SER A 121 -2.32 -7.29 -4.79
CA SER A 121 -1.78 -6.00 -4.35
C SER A 121 -2.92 -5.01 -4.13
N ARG A 122 -2.85 -4.26 -3.03
CA ARG A 122 -3.68 -3.09 -2.75
C ARG A 122 -2.84 -1.84 -2.86
N TYR A 123 -3.49 -0.77 -3.29
CA TYR A 123 -2.90 0.55 -3.46
C TYR A 123 -3.78 1.58 -2.76
N GLY A 124 -3.16 2.63 -2.24
CA GLY A 124 -3.87 3.77 -1.70
C GLY A 124 -2.91 4.82 -1.15
N THR A 125 -3.47 5.86 -0.55
CA THR A 125 -2.70 6.98 0.00
C THR A 125 -2.47 6.76 1.50
N GLY A 126 -1.21 6.86 1.90
CA GLY A 126 -0.79 6.98 3.29
C GLY A 126 -0.46 8.42 3.65
N VAL A 127 -0.61 8.76 4.92
CA VAL A 127 -0.40 10.11 5.46
C VAL A 127 0.66 10.06 6.55
N ILE A 128 1.72 10.86 6.41
CA ILE A 128 2.81 10.92 7.37
C ILE A 128 2.35 11.71 8.61
N VAL A 129 2.41 11.07 9.77
CA VAL A 129 1.97 11.65 11.05
C VAL A 129 3.13 11.95 12.01
N ASP A 130 4.26 11.29 11.85
CA ASP A 130 5.49 11.56 12.60
C ASP A 130 6.73 11.31 11.72
N VAL A 131 7.39 12.37 11.27
CA VAL A 131 8.59 12.26 10.40
C VAL A 131 9.79 11.66 11.14
N LYS A 132 9.88 11.82 12.46
CA LYS A 132 11.03 11.38 13.26
C LYS A 132 10.98 9.87 13.50
N LYS A 133 9.78 9.34 13.74
CA LYS A 133 9.54 7.91 13.89
C LYS A 133 9.25 7.21 12.55
N GLY A 134 9.07 7.98 11.48
CA GLY A 134 8.71 7.47 10.16
C GLY A 134 7.32 6.82 10.16
N TRP A 135 6.36 7.37 10.89
CA TRP A 135 5.01 6.82 11.02
C TRP A 135 4.09 7.35 9.93
N VAL A 136 3.40 6.42 9.28
CA VAL A 136 2.44 6.68 8.21
C VAL A 136 1.14 5.97 8.57
N VAL A 137 0.04 6.73 8.55
CA VAL A 137 -1.31 6.18 8.73
C VAL A 137 -1.91 5.90 7.38
N VAL A 138 -2.50 4.72 7.24
CA VAL A 138 -3.03 4.21 5.98
C VAL A 138 -4.41 3.62 6.23
N PRO A 139 -5.35 3.73 5.28
CA PRO A 139 -6.62 3.00 5.36
C PRO A 139 -6.39 1.49 5.52
N ARG A 140 -7.13 0.86 6.44
CA ARG A 140 -7.00 -0.58 6.72
C ARG A 140 -7.44 -1.45 5.54
N ASN A 141 -8.35 -1.00 4.70
CA ASN A 141 -8.70 -1.73 3.48
C ASN A 141 -7.51 -1.89 2.51
N VAL A 142 -6.52 -0.98 2.57
CA VAL A 142 -5.23 -1.09 1.86
C VAL A 142 -4.28 -2.02 2.61
N VAL A 143 -3.97 -1.70 3.87
CA VAL A 143 -3.09 -2.50 4.74
C VAL A 143 -3.94 -3.27 5.74
N PHE A 144 -4.46 -4.42 5.31
CA PHE A 144 -5.46 -5.19 6.06
C PHE A 144 -4.88 -6.25 7.00
N SER A 145 -3.58 -6.55 6.92
CA SER A 145 -2.95 -7.56 7.76
C SER A 145 -1.47 -7.29 8.04
N MET A 146 -1.00 -7.81 9.17
CA MET A 146 0.43 -7.88 9.51
C MET A 146 1.19 -8.85 8.59
N LEU A 147 0.47 -9.78 7.94
CA LEU A 147 1.05 -10.78 7.04
C LEU A 147 1.05 -10.29 5.59
N GLY A 148 1.93 -9.34 5.29
CA GLY A 148 2.19 -8.88 3.93
C GLY A 148 3.34 -7.90 3.86
N ASP A 149 3.74 -7.58 2.63
CA ASP A 149 4.79 -6.60 2.35
C ASP A 149 4.19 -5.22 2.13
N VAL A 150 4.75 -4.20 2.78
CA VAL A 150 4.41 -2.79 2.56
C VAL A 150 5.54 -2.11 1.82
N LYS A 151 5.19 -1.41 0.74
CA LYS A 151 6.08 -0.49 0.03
C LYS A 151 5.49 0.90 0.06
N LEU A 152 6.35 1.87 0.31
CA LEU A 152 6.01 3.28 0.42
C LEU A 152 6.77 4.03 -0.67
N VAL A 153 6.04 4.71 -1.53
CA VAL A 153 6.59 5.48 -2.63
C VAL A 153 6.38 6.97 -2.34
N PHE A 154 7.48 7.67 -2.14
CA PHE A 154 7.50 9.08 -1.81
C PHE A 154 7.77 9.92 -3.06
N ASP A 155 6.96 10.96 -3.29
CA ASP A 155 7.04 11.86 -4.45
C ASP A 155 7.13 11.13 -5.80
N ASN A 156 6.56 9.91 -5.88
CA ASN A 156 6.67 9.01 -7.03
C ASN A 156 8.12 8.70 -7.48
N ARG A 157 9.10 8.85 -6.57
CA ARG A 157 10.55 8.78 -6.86
C ARG A 157 11.30 7.73 -6.04
N ILE A 158 11.01 7.67 -4.74
CA ILE A 158 11.73 6.78 -3.83
C ILE A 158 10.78 5.74 -3.28
N GLU A 159 11.05 4.47 -3.61
CA GLU A 159 10.39 3.31 -3.03
C GLU A 159 11.21 2.81 -1.83
N VAL A 160 10.60 2.76 -0.65
CA VAL A 160 11.18 2.16 0.55
C VAL A 160 10.27 1.07 1.10
N ILE A 161 10.88 0.12 1.81
CA ILE A 161 10.16 -0.96 2.46
C ILE A 161 9.63 -0.45 3.80
N GLY A 162 8.32 -0.59 4.00
CA GLY A 162 7.66 -0.30 5.26
C GLY A 162 7.47 -1.55 6.11
N LYS A 163 7.11 -1.35 7.38
CA LYS A 163 6.67 -2.40 8.32
C LYS A 163 5.26 -2.08 8.81
N VAL A 164 4.37 -3.07 8.85
CA VAL A 164 3.08 -2.92 9.52
C VAL A 164 3.34 -2.89 11.03
N GLY A 165 2.99 -1.77 11.66
CA GLY A 165 3.17 -1.56 13.10
C GLY A 165 1.93 -1.88 13.90
N TYR A 166 0.77 -1.47 13.39
CA TYR A 166 -0.50 -1.64 14.07
C TYR A 166 -1.63 -1.71 13.05
N ILE A 167 -2.63 -2.53 13.34
CA ILE A 167 -3.88 -2.56 12.59
C ILE A 167 -4.99 -2.29 13.59
N HIS A 168 -5.75 -1.22 13.34
CA HIS A 168 -6.82 -0.84 14.21
C HIS A 168 -7.93 -1.89 14.16
N PRO A 169 -8.34 -2.46 15.32
CA PRO A 169 -9.30 -3.56 15.33
C PRO A 169 -10.69 -3.12 14.91
N LEU A 170 -11.07 -1.89 15.27
CA LEU A 170 -12.41 -1.33 15.04
C LEU A 170 -12.48 -0.43 13.81
N GLN A 171 -11.67 0.63 13.74
CA GLN A 171 -11.63 1.61 12.65
C GLN A 171 -10.81 1.18 11.43
N ASN A 172 -11.10 1.78 10.28
CA ASN A 172 -10.45 1.58 8.98
C ASN A 172 -9.05 2.24 8.94
N LEU A 173 -8.21 1.92 9.93
CA LEU A 173 -6.90 2.50 10.13
C LEU A 173 -5.82 1.42 10.33
N ALA A 174 -4.67 1.66 9.74
CA ALA A 174 -3.44 0.94 10.01
C ALA A 174 -2.29 1.94 10.17
N LEU A 175 -1.35 1.60 11.04
CA LEU A 175 -0.08 2.31 11.18
C LEU A 175 1.02 1.48 10.54
N VAL A 176 1.73 2.08 9.59
CA VAL A 176 2.96 1.53 9.03
C VAL A 176 4.13 2.44 9.36
N SER A 177 5.33 1.89 9.38
CA SER A 177 6.55 2.65 9.60
C SER A 177 7.60 2.44 8.53
N TYR A 178 8.45 3.45 8.33
CA TYR A 178 9.65 3.40 7.51
C TYR A 178 10.85 3.93 8.29
N SER A 179 12.06 3.66 7.79
CA SER A 179 13.27 4.24 8.36
C SER A 179 13.55 5.62 7.75
N PRO A 180 13.50 6.72 8.51
CA PRO A 180 13.70 8.06 7.96
C PRO A 180 15.07 8.26 7.30
N SER A 181 16.08 7.50 7.73
CA SER A 181 17.43 7.52 7.13
C SER A 181 17.47 7.10 5.66
N LEU A 182 16.41 6.47 5.13
CA LEU A 182 16.33 6.07 3.71
C LEU A 182 15.91 7.23 2.80
N LEU A 183 15.45 8.36 3.36
CA LEU A 183 14.87 9.48 2.60
C LEU A 183 15.79 10.71 2.59
N THR A 184 17.10 10.52 2.44
CA THR A 184 18.09 11.61 2.54
C THR A 184 18.00 12.68 1.46
N ASN A 185 17.36 12.38 0.32
CA ASN A 185 17.35 13.25 -0.86
C ASN A 185 15.94 13.75 -1.24
N ILE A 186 14.96 13.59 -0.36
CA ILE A 186 13.60 14.08 -0.58
C ILE A 186 13.10 14.82 0.65
N GLU A 187 12.30 15.85 0.42
CA GLU A 187 11.59 16.51 1.49
C GLU A 187 10.37 15.70 1.89
N VAL A 188 10.26 15.41 3.18
CA VAL A 188 9.05 14.81 3.79
C VAL A 188 8.50 15.75 4.83
N ALA A 189 7.18 15.81 4.91
CA ALA A 189 6.46 16.59 5.90
C ALA A 189 5.54 15.68 6.70
N GLN A 190 5.07 16.16 7.85
CA GLN A 190 3.95 15.54 8.55
C GLN A 190 2.76 16.49 8.53
N ILE A 191 1.57 15.91 8.64
CA ILE A 191 0.34 16.68 8.74
C ILE A 191 0.22 17.40 10.10
N THR A 192 -0.50 18.51 10.10
CA THR A 192 -1.00 19.15 11.31
C THR A 192 -2.45 18.71 11.50
N LEU A 193 -2.76 18.06 12.63
CA LEU A 193 -4.10 17.59 12.95
C LEU A 193 -4.95 18.77 13.44
N SER A 194 -6.13 18.96 12.86
CA SER A 194 -7.07 19.97 13.37
C SER A 194 -7.71 19.48 14.66
N LYS A 195 -7.82 20.39 15.64
CA LYS A 195 -8.56 20.14 16.89
C LYS A 195 -10.06 20.40 16.76
N ARG A 196 -10.49 20.98 15.64
CA ARG A 196 -11.88 21.33 15.40
C ARG A 196 -12.52 20.27 14.51
N ALA A 197 -13.58 19.65 15.01
CA ALA A 197 -14.42 18.78 14.19
C ALA A 197 -15.04 19.57 13.04
N MET A 198 -15.15 18.93 11.87
CA MET A 198 -15.88 19.49 10.73
C MET A 198 -17.37 19.63 11.06
N VAL A 199 -17.97 20.70 10.54
CA VAL A 199 -19.42 20.93 10.56
C VAL A 199 -19.95 21.12 9.15
N VAL A 200 -21.24 20.84 8.96
CA VAL A 200 -21.92 21.01 7.67
C VAL A 200 -21.74 22.43 7.15
N GLY A 201 -21.40 22.55 5.86
CA GLY A 201 -21.11 23.82 5.19
C GLY A 201 -19.67 24.32 5.33
N ASP A 202 -18.82 23.66 6.13
CA ASP A 202 -17.41 24.03 6.21
C ASP A 202 -16.72 23.90 4.85
N PRO A 203 -15.99 24.92 4.38
CA PRO A 203 -15.16 24.78 3.19
C PRO A 203 -13.97 23.87 3.50
N VAL A 204 -13.72 22.91 2.61
CA VAL A 204 -12.59 22.00 2.73
C VAL A 204 -11.87 21.85 1.39
N LEU A 205 -10.57 21.66 1.47
CA LEU A 205 -9.75 21.22 0.35
C LEU A 205 -9.54 19.71 0.48
N GLN A 206 -10.10 18.95 -0.45
CA GLN A 206 -9.78 17.54 -0.60
C GLN A 206 -8.45 17.43 -1.36
N VAL A 207 -7.47 16.72 -0.79
CA VAL A 207 -6.14 16.49 -1.39
C VAL A 207 -5.80 15.01 -1.29
N GLY A 208 -5.29 14.41 -2.34
CA GLY A 208 -4.96 12.99 -2.33
C GLY A 208 -4.09 12.59 -3.51
N LEU A 209 -3.72 11.32 -3.54
CA LEU A 209 -3.00 10.73 -4.66
C LEU A 209 -3.96 9.85 -5.46
N ASN A 210 -3.83 9.89 -6.78
CA ASN A 210 -4.45 8.91 -7.65
C ASN A 210 -3.61 7.64 -7.77
N TYR A 211 -4.06 6.67 -8.56
CA TYR A 211 -3.39 5.38 -8.75
C TYR A 211 -1.92 5.51 -9.21
N ASP A 212 -1.62 6.52 -10.03
CA ASP A 212 -0.27 6.77 -10.57
C ASP A 212 0.62 7.52 -9.57
N GLY A 213 0.13 7.81 -8.36
CA GLY A 213 0.84 8.59 -7.35
C GLY A 213 0.90 10.08 -7.66
N VAL A 214 0.07 10.57 -8.59
CA VAL A 214 -0.04 11.99 -8.92
C VAL A 214 -1.00 12.65 -7.95
N ILE A 215 -0.61 13.82 -7.46
CA ILE A 215 -1.44 14.60 -6.55
C ILE A 215 -2.63 15.21 -7.29
N GLU A 216 -3.82 15.03 -6.74
CA GLU A 216 -5.05 15.69 -7.18
C GLU A 216 -5.70 16.39 -6.00
N TYR A 217 -6.44 17.46 -6.31
CA TYR A 217 -7.13 18.24 -5.30
C TYR A 217 -8.44 18.81 -5.82
N ARG A 218 -9.35 19.06 -4.88
CA ARG A 218 -10.65 19.68 -5.17
C ARG A 218 -11.09 20.54 -3.99
N LYS A 219 -11.43 21.80 -4.27
CA LYS A 219 -12.15 22.64 -3.31
C LYS A 219 -13.60 22.23 -3.27
N THR A 220 -14.13 22.02 -2.07
CA THR A 220 -15.51 21.61 -1.82
C THR A 220 -15.95 22.09 -0.43
N MET A 221 -17.09 21.62 0.06
CA MET A 221 -17.59 21.83 1.40
C MET A 221 -18.19 20.54 1.96
N VAL A 222 -18.31 20.49 3.29
CA VAL A 222 -19.00 19.41 4.00
C VAL A 222 -20.50 19.45 3.67
N ASP A 223 -21.01 18.35 3.15
CA ASP A 223 -22.43 18.19 2.79
C ASP A 223 -23.24 17.71 4.00
N THR A 224 -22.87 16.54 4.53
CA THR A 224 -23.54 15.95 5.69
C THR A 224 -22.58 15.12 6.53
N LYS A 225 -23.00 14.84 7.77
CA LYS A 225 -22.35 13.92 8.69
C LYS A 225 -23.39 12.90 9.14
N GLU A 226 -23.11 11.62 8.91
CA GLU A 226 -24.05 10.54 9.22
C GLU A 226 -23.34 9.23 9.50
N GLU A 227 -24.08 8.28 10.07
CA GLU A 227 -23.58 6.94 10.31
C GLU A 227 -23.28 6.20 8.98
N LEU A 228 -22.12 5.57 8.91
CA LEU A 228 -21.76 4.75 7.77
C LEU A 228 -22.41 3.36 7.87
N TRP A 229 -23.31 3.08 6.92
CA TRP A 229 -23.94 1.77 6.78
C TRP A 229 -23.31 0.98 5.63
N LEU A 230 -22.64 -0.12 5.97
CA LEU A 230 -21.99 -1.01 4.99
C LEU A 230 -22.68 -2.37 4.91
N ARG A 231 -22.79 -2.91 3.70
CA ARG A 231 -23.31 -4.26 3.45
C ARG A 231 -22.27 -5.32 3.81
N GLN A 232 -22.73 -6.37 4.50
CA GLN A 232 -21.89 -7.49 4.93
C GLN A 232 -21.45 -8.36 3.76
N PHE A 233 -20.23 -8.89 3.86
CA PHE A 233 -19.67 -9.84 2.91
C PHE A 233 -20.17 -11.27 3.16
N ASN A 234 -20.32 -12.05 2.09
CA ASN A 234 -20.60 -13.49 2.18
C ASN A 234 -19.44 -14.27 2.82
N VAL A 235 -18.21 -13.89 2.50
CA VAL A 235 -17.01 -14.43 3.17
C VAL A 235 -16.67 -13.49 4.34
N PRO A 236 -16.49 -14.00 5.58
CA PRO A 236 -16.15 -13.17 6.72
C PRO A 236 -14.89 -12.34 6.48
N GLN A 237 -15.05 -11.01 6.51
CA GLN A 237 -14.00 -10.02 6.32
C GLN A 237 -14.23 -8.87 7.32
N TYR A 238 -13.21 -8.02 7.49
CA TYR A 238 -13.40 -6.77 8.22
C TYR A 238 -14.46 -5.90 7.54
N ILE A 239 -15.31 -5.29 8.36
CA ILE A 239 -16.28 -4.29 7.94
C ILE A 239 -16.31 -3.20 8.99
N GLU A 240 -16.28 -1.96 8.54
CA GLU A 240 -16.40 -0.80 9.40
C GLU A 240 -17.80 -0.74 10.02
N LYS A 241 -17.88 -0.39 11.30
CA LYS A 241 -19.16 -0.28 12.03
C LYS A 241 -19.11 0.82 13.09
N ASN A 242 -20.27 1.38 13.40
CA ASN A 242 -20.45 2.37 14.47
C ASN A 242 -19.55 3.60 14.29
N ILE A 243 -19.41 4.07 13.06
CA ILE A 243 -18.62 5.27 12.73
C ILE A 243 -19.53 6.34 12.10
N GLU A 244 -19.33 7.58 12.50
CA GLU A 244 -19.88 8.75 11.80
C GLU A 244 -18.87 9.19 10.74
N VAL A 245 -19.31 9.35 9.49
CA VAL A 245 -18.49 9.81 8.39
C VAL A 245 -19.00 11.13 7.83
N THR A 246 -18.10 11.84 7.16
CA THR A 246 -18.37 13.12 6.52
C THR A 246 -18.44 12.96 5.01
N TYR A 247 -19.57 13.34 4.42
CA TYR A 247 -19.72 13.43 2.96
C TYR A 247 -19.47 14.86 2.49
N LEU A 248 -19.04 15.00 1.24
CA LEU A 248 -18.70 16.29 0.63
C LEU A 248 -19.62 16.57 -0.54
N VAL A 249 -19.74 17.85 -0.89
CA VAL A 249 -20.41 18.27 -2.11
C VAL A 249 -19.51 17.96 -3.32
N ASN A 250 -19.93 17.12 -4.26
CA ASN A 250 -19.13 16.79 -5.46
C ASN A 250 -17.69 16.30 -5.14
N PRO A 251 -17.51 15.23 -4.34
CA PRO A 251 -16.18 14.74 -3.98
C PRO A 251 -15.42 14.22 -5.21
N ASN A 252 -14.09 14.23 -5.16
CA ASN A 252 -13.28 13.42 -6.06
C ASN A 252 -13.20 11.99 -5.49
N THR A 253 -13.93 11.05 -6.09
CA THR A 253 -13.96 9.65 -5.64
C THR A 253 -12.82 8.79 -6.21
N VAL A 254 -11.97 9.36 -7.08
CA VAL A 254 -10.85 8.65 -7.72
C VAL A 254 -9.62 8.60 -6.81
N ILE A 255 -9.54 9.49 -5.82
CA ILE A 255 -8.40 9.62 -4.90
C ILE A 255 -8.75 9.21 -3.48
N ASP A 256 -7.75 8.70 -2.76
CA ASP A 256 -7.70 8.64 -1.30
C ASP A 256 -6.72 9.71 -0.79
N GLY A 257 -6.93 10.22 0.44
CA GLY A 257 -6.04 11.22 1.01
C GLY A 257 -6.58 11.91 2.26
N ILE A 258 -6.60 13.24 2.24
CA ILE A 258 -6.90 14.11 3.39
C ILE A 258 -7.90 15.21 3.02
N LEU A 259 -8.65 15.65 4.03
CA LEU A 259 -9.47 16.85 3.99
C LEU A 259 -8.80 17.93 4.84
N VAL A 260 -8.65 19.13 4.28
CA VAL A 260 -7.88 20.22 4.88
C VAL A 260 -8.77 21.46 5.04
N ASN A 261 -8.68 22.12 6.19
CA ASN A 261 -9.39 23.39 6.45
C ASN A 261 -8.62 24.61 5.85
N SER A 262 -9.15 25.81 6.07
CA SER A 262 -8.51 27.06 5.61
C SER A 262 -7.18 27.37 6.27
N ASP A 263 -6.91 26.78 7.43
CA ASP A 263 -5.70 26.98 8.23
C ASP A 263 -4.61 25.95 7.90
N ASN A 264 -4.80 25.18 6.82
CA ASN A 264 -3.90 24.11 6.37
C ASN A 264 -3.76 22.95 7.38
N GLU A 265 -4.77 22.77 8.24
CA GLU A 265 -4.84 21.63 9.16
C GLU A 265 -5.73 20.53 8.57
N VAL A 266 -5.33 19.28 8.76
CA VAL A 266 -6.07 18.10 8.33
C VAL A 266 -7.22 17.84 9.30
N THR A 267 -8.45 17.84 8.80
CA THR A 267 -9.67 17.62 9.58
C THR A 267 -10.23 16.22 9.46
N ALA A 268 -9.87 15.49 8.40
CA ALA A 268 -10.26 14.10 8.18
C ALA A 268 -9.34 13.39 7.19
N LEU A 269 -9.34 12.06 7.25
CA LEU A 269 -8.85 11.21 6.18
C LEU A 269 -9.97 10.99 5.17
N TRP A 270 -9.70 11.26 3.89
CA TRP A 270 -10.59 10.86 2.80
C TRP A 270 -10.25 9.44 2.39
N SER A 271 -11.16 8.49 2.60
CA SER A 271 -10.86 7.07 2.44
C SER A 271 -12.01 6.30 1.84
N SER A 272 -11.68 5.18 1.21
CA SER A 272 -12.64 4.18 0.74
C SER A 272 -12.94 3.12 1.80
N PHE A 273 -14.21 2.74 1.87
CA PHE A 273 -14.75 1.69 2.74
C PHE A 273 -15.36 0.60 1.87
N GLU A 274 -14.90 -0.63 2.04
CA GLU A 274 -15.35 -1.75 1.23
C GLU A 274 -16.62 -2.37 1.81
N GLN A 275 -17.52 -2.74 0.93
CA GLN A 275 -18.73 -3.48 1.26
C GLN A 275 -19.08 -4.49 0.16
N SER A 276 -19.99 -5.40 0.48
CA SER A 276 -20.53 -6.28 -0.53
C SER A 276 -21.50 -5.56 -1.47
N ASP A 277 -21.53 -5.97 -2.73
CA ASP A 277 -22.65 -5.66 -3.63
C ASP A 277 -23.97 -6.29 -3.14
N GLU A 278 -25.08 -5.98 -3.81
CA GLU A 278 -26.41 -6.47 -3.44
C GLU A 278 -26.56 -7.98 -3.49
N ARG A 279 -25.78 -8.63 -4.36
CA ARG A 279 -25.85 -10.08 -4.58
C ARG A 279 -24.86 -10.87 -3.74
N GLY A 280 -23.93 -10.21 -3.04
CA GLY A 280 -22.92 -10.89 -2.24
C GLY A 280 -21.70 -11.40 -3.03
N ASN A 281 -21.60 -11.04 -4.31
CA ASN A 281 -20.64 -11.61 -5.25
C ASN A 281 -19.44 -10.71 -5.50
N GLU A 282 -19.61 -9.40 -5.35
CA GLU A 282 -18.60 -8.41 -5.69
C GLU A 282 -18.30 -7.48 -4.52
N ILE A 283 -17.09 -6.94 -4.52
CA ILE A 283 -16.67 -5.90 -3.57
C ILE A 283 -16.91 -4.55 -4.24
N THR A 284 -17.70 -3.71 -3.58
CA THR A 284 -17.88 -2.30 -3.94
C THR A 284 -17.28 -1.41 -2.85
N SER A 285 -17.10 -0.13 -3.13
CA SER A 285 -16.58 0.82 -2.14
C SER A 285 -17.45 2.08 -2.06
N VAL A 286 -17.47 2.66 -0.86
CA VAL A 286 -18.02 3.98 -0.59
C VAL A 286 -16.88 4.87 -0.09
N SER A 287 -16.76 6.09 -0.63
CA SER A 287 -15.75 7.04 -0.17
C SER A 287 -16.38 8.05 0.78
N ALA A 288 -15.73 8.28 1.92
CA ALA A 288 -16.16 9.27 2.89
C ALA A 288 -14.97 9.80 3.71
N GLY A 289 -15.18 10.94 4.37
CA GLY A 289 -14.23 11.54 5.31
C GLY A 289 -14.37 10.91 6.69
N MET A 290 -13.30 10.30 7.18
CA MET A 290 -13.19 9.82 8.56
C MET A 290 -12.51 10.87 9.42
N ALA A 291 -13.11 11.24 10.55
CA ALA A 291 -12.61 12.31 11.41
C ALA A 291 -11.15 12.08 11.85
N ILE A 292 -10.37 13.16 11.86
CA ILE A 292 -8.93 13.07 12.15
C ILE A 292 -8.62 12.66 13.59
N GLU A 293 -9.58 12.79 14.51
CA GLU A 293 -9.47 12.36 15.90
C GLU A 293 -9.15 10.87 16.05
N TYR A 294 -9.62 10.01 15.13
CA TYR A 294 -9.28 8.58 15.15
C TYR A 294 -7.79 8.32 14.87
N VAL A 295 -7.13 9.24 14.14
CA VAL A 295 -5.67 9.19 13.93
C VAL A 295 -4.92 9.58 15.20
N ASP A 296 -5.39 10.61 15.91
CA ASP A 296 -4.81 11.03 17.19
C ASP A 296 -4.95 9.93 18.27
N GLU A 297 -6.11 9.28 18.33
CA GLU A 297 -6.35 8.12 19.19
C GLU A 297 -5.39 6.97 18.85
N LEU A 298 -5.27 6.61 17.57
CA LEU A 298 -4.34 5.58 17.10
C LEU A 298 -2.89 5.88 17.53
N MET A 299 -2.42 7.11 17.33
CA MET A 299 -1.06 7.50 17.72
C MET A 299 -0.85 7.40 19.24
N SER A 300 -1.87 7.75 20.02
CA SER A 300 -1.86 7.65 21.47
C SER A 300 -1.81 6.18 21.94
N LEU A 301 -2.62 5.31 21.34
CA LEU A 301 -2.63 3.86 21.62
C LEU A 301 -1.25 3.23 21.35
N VAL A 302 -0.68 3.49 20.17
CA VAL A 302 0.63 2.92 19.82
C VAL A 302 1.76 3.46 20.70
N SER A 303 1.71 4.75 21.07
CA SER A 303 2.72 5.34 21.96
C SER A 303 2.66 4.78 23.38
N ASN A 304 1.48 4.41 23.87
CA ASN A 304 1.29 3.86 25.21
C ASN A 304 1.66 2.36 25.33
N HIS A 305 1.56 1.60 24.23
CA HIS A 305 1.89 0.16 24.20
C HIS A 305 3.36 -0.14 23.83
N ASN A 306 4.23 0.87 23.87
CA ASN A 306 5.52 0.85 23.18
C ASN A 306 6.68 0.11 23.89
N THR A 307 6.44 -1.05 24.52
CA THR A 307 7.53 -1.91 25.05
C THR A 307 7.78 -3.22 24.29
N SER A 308 7.00 -3.62 23.27
CA SER A 308 7.37 -4.85 22.52
C SER A 308 6.97 -4.93 21.04
N ILE A 309 6.43 -3.88 20.42
CA ILE A 309 5.94 -3.98 19.02
C ILE A 309 7.09 -3.84 17.99
N TRP A 310 8.23 -3.28 18.41
CA TRP A 310 9.30 -2.85 17.50
C TRP A 310 10.66 -3.51 17.71
N SER A 311 10.80 -4.43 18.66
CA SER A 311 12.01 -5.25 18.83
C SER A 311 12.07 -6.40 17.83
#